data_AF-A0A3M7N9I5-F1
#
_entry.id   AF-A0A3M7N9I5-F1
#
_cell.length_a   1.000
_cell.length_b   1.000
_cell.length_c   1.000
_cell.angle_alpha   90.00
_cell.angle_beta   90.00
_cell.angle_gamma   90.00
#
_symmetry.space_group_name_H-M   'P 1'
#
loop_
_entity.id
_entity.type
_entity.pdbx_description
1 polymer ?
#
loop_
_entity_poly.entity_id
_entity_poly.type
_entity_poly.pdbx_seq_one_letter_code
_entity_poly.pdbx_strand_id
1 'polypeptide(L)'
;MASRKVSCGKSPLLEKVLKLWMAARLIEEPWRICGEETLGMKPVTDPDAPYYGWIPVTPIMDTQLDQIVIQSILHNLRTEVLQTLQIKVEKSRKKDWFEIFLTIFILLNTIELATAHDHQFASMYGHVSVNGGTRFEDYRLIESYFHGAQALIAHFRDALYAHLPFLQSKTRSNSVVRMGELSAEETDFLLKLRNYLRDETKNINLTNLKRQHAYETPLYWAHQLFVETWDGTPVTIQEDIETAI
;
A
#
# COMPACT_ATOMS: atom_id res chain seq x y z
N MET A 1 21.17 -34.77 -19.36
CA MET A 1 21.02 -33.37 -18.91
C MET A 1 19.55 -33.13 -18.56
N ALA A 2 19.20 -33.22 -17.28
CA ALA A 2 17.84 -32.96 -16.82
C ALA A 2 17.66 -31.44 -16.67
N SER A 3 16.79 -30.86 -17.50
CA SER A 3 16.35 -29.47 -17.37
C SER A 3 15.63 -29.34 -16.01
N ARG A 4 16.26 -28.62 -15.07
CA ARG A 4 15.60 -28.17 -13.84
C ARG A 4 14.45 -27.27 -14.27
N LYS A 5 13.22 -27.76 -14.18
CA LYS A 5 12.04 -26.89 -14.13
C LYS A 5 12.30 -25.87 -13.02
N VAL A 6 12.45 -24.61 -13.40
CA VAL A 6 12.31 -23.48 -12.48
C VAL A 6 10.84 -23.51 -12.07
N SER A 7 10.53 -24.22 -10.98
CA SER A 7 9.24 -23.99 -10.33
C SER A 7 9.34 -22.58 -9.76
N CYS A 8 8.74 -21.61 -10.44
CA CYS A 8 8.35 -20.36 -9.81
C CYS A 8 7.51 -20.76 -8.61
N GLY A 9 8.13 -20.76 -7.42
CA GLY A 9 7.50 -21.20 -6.19
C GLY A 9 6.38 -20.22 -5.92
N LYS A 10 5.14 -20.60 -6.21
CA LYS A 10 3.97 -19.80 -5.88
C LYS A 10 3.95 -19.65 -4.36
N SER A 11 4.31 -18.47 -3.87
CA SER A 11 4.15 -18.12 -2.47
C SER A 11 2.65 -17.97 -2.20
N PRO A 12 2.06 -18.81 -1.32
CA PRO A 12 0.65 -18.68 -0.98
C PRO A 12 0.35 -17.36 -0.28
N LEU A 13 1.31 -16.78 0.46
CA LEU A 13 1.13 -15.49 1.11
C LEU A 13 1.09 -14.36 0.08
N LEU A 14 2.03 -14.34 -0.88
CA LEU A 14 2.07 -13.31 -1.92
C LEU A 14 0.86 -13.38 -2.84
N GLU A 15 0.38 -14.58 -3.16
CA GLU A 15 -0.86 -14.74 -3.91
C GLU A 15 -2.05 -14.10 -3.16
N LYS A 16 -2.17 -14.36 -1.85
CA LYS A 16 -3.27 -13.83 -1.04
C LYS A 16 -3.17 -12.33 -0.84
N VAL A 17 -1.97 -11.78 -0.58
CA VAL A 17 -1.81 -10.33 -0.40
C VAL A 17 -2.04 -9.58 -1.70
N LEU A 18 -1.68 -10.15 -2.86
CA LEU A 18 -2.00 -9.56 -4.17
C LEU A 18 -3.50 -9.59 -4.44
N LYS A 19 -4.18 -10.69 -4.11
CA LYS A 19 -5.65 -10.77 -4.19
C LYS A 19 -6.31 -9.75 -3.27
N LEU A 20 -5.80 -9.59 -2.04
CA LEU A 20 -6.29 -8.60 -1.08
C LEU A 20 -6.10 -7.18 -1.62
N TRP A 21 -4.89 -6.88 -2.12
CA TRP A 21 -4.56 -5.58 -2.72
C TRP A 21 -5.48 -5.26 -3.90
N MET A 22 -5.68 -6.21 -4.82
CA MET A 22 -6.60 -6.05 -5.96
C MET A 22 -8.05 -5.87 -5.52
N ALA A 23 -8.53 -6.71 -4.60
CA ALA A 23 -9.92 -6.67 -4.15
C ALA A 23 -10.26 -5.37 -3.41
N ALA A 24 -9.28 -4.77 -2.70
CA ALA A 24 -9.48 -3.48 -2.06
C ALA A 24 -9.73 -2.38 -3.09
N ARG A 25 -9.01 -2.40 -4.22
CA ARG A 25 -9.21 -1.43 -5.32
C ARG A 25 -10.57 -1.55 -6.01
N LEU A 26 -11.20 -2.73 -5.96
CA LEU A 26 -12.51 -2.93 -6.60
C LEU A 26 -13.62 -2.12 -5.96
N ILE A 27 -13.47 -1.74 -4.68
CA ILE A 27 -14.49 -1.01 -3.90
C ILE A 27 -14.05 0.42 -3.56
N GLU A 28 -12.96 0.89 -4.15
CA GLU A 28 -12.53 2.29 -4.04
C GLU A 28 -13.04 3.13 -5.21
N GLU A 29 -13.39 2.49 -6.33
CA GLU A 29 -13.94 3.20 -7.48
C GLU A 29 -15.44 2.91 -7.60
N PRO A 30 -16.28 3.93 -7.88
CA PRO A 30 -17.72 3.74 -8.00
C PRO A 30 -18.11 2.72 -9.07
N TRP A 31 -19.12 1.90 -8.78
CA TRP A 31 -19.59 0.90 -9.72
C TRP A 31 -20.39 1.55 -10.85
N ARG A 32 -20.16 1.09 -12.08
CA ARG A 32 -20.89 1.57 -13.27
C ARG A 32 -21.38 0.43 -14.15
N ILE A 33 -22.50 0.68 -14.82
CA ILE A 33 -23.04 -0.23 -15.81
C ILE A 33 -22.26 -0.03 -17.12
N CYS A 34 -21.59 -1.10 -17.58
CA CYS A 34 -20.84 -1.12 -18.84
C CYS A 34 -21.50 -1.98 -19.94
N GLY A 35 -22.66 -2.58 -19.66
CA GLY A 35 -23.36 -3.49 -20.58
C GLY A 35 -24.41 -2.80 -21.44
N GLU A 36 -25.01 -3.56 -22.38
CA GLU A 36 -26.12 -3.08 -23.22
C GLU A 36 -27.41 -2.87 -22.39
N GLU A 37 -27.64 -3.70 -21.38
CA GLU A 37 -28.74 -3.53 -20.42
C GLU A 37 -28.37 -2.45 -19.40
N THR A 38 -29.15 -1.38 -19.36
CA THR A 38 -28.90 -0.21 -18.50
C THR A 38 -29.87 -0.11 -17.33
N LEU A 39 -30.75 -1.10 -17.14
CA LEU A 39 -31.83 -1.11 -16.14
C LEU A 39 -32.76 0.11 -16.28
N GLY A 40 -32.93 0.62 -17.50
CA GLY A 40 -33.69 1.83 -17.80
C GLY A 40 -33.01 3.14 -17.38
N MET A 41 -31.78 3.09 -16.88
CA MET A 41 -31.00 4.27 -16.51
C MET A 41 -30.34 4.90 -17.73
N LYS A 42 -30.08 6.21 -17.64
CA LYS A 42 -29.40 7.01 -18.67
C LYS A 42 -28.08 7.55 -18.12
N PRO A 43 -27.11 7.87 -19.01
CA PRO A 43 -25.88 8.51 -18.59
C PRO A 43 -26.12 9.84 -17.88
N VAL A 44 -25.28 10.17 -16.91
CA VAL A 44 -25.28 11.49 -16.25
C VAL A 44 -24.97 12.56 -17.29
N THR A 45 -25.83 13.57 -17.39
CA THR A 45 -25.74 14.64 -18.40
C THR A 45 -25.13 15.93 -17.89
N ASP A 46 -24.97 16.06 -16.57
CA ASP A 46 -24.35 17.23 -15.94
C ASP A 46 -22.82 17.17 -16.13
N PRO A 47 -22.21 18.12 -16.87
CA PRO A 47 -20.77 18.12 -17.10
C PRO A 47 -19.94 18.41 -15.85
N ASP A 48 -20.54 19.02 -14.82
CA ASP A 48 -19.85 19.33 -13.56
C ASP A 48 -19.94 18.16 -12.56
N ALA A 49 -20.73 17.13 -12.86
CA ALA A 49 -20.86 15.95 -12.01
C ALA A 49 -19.64 15.02 -12.15
N PRO A 50 -19.14 14.40 -11.07
CA PRO A 50 -17.98 13.50 -11.11
C PRO A 50 -18.10 12.30 -12.06
N TYR A 51 -19.34 11.92 -12.38
CA TYR A 51 -19.68 10.73 -13.18
C TYR A 51 -20.26 11.10 -14.55
N TYR A 52 -19.96 12.29 -15.07
CA TYR A 52 -20.45 12.74 -16.38
C TYR A 52 -20.22 11.69 -17.48
N GLY A 53 -21.29 11.38 -18.22
CA GLY A 53 -21.27 10.38 -19.29
C GLY A 53 -21.30 8.92 -18.82
N TRP A 54 -21.32 8.64 -17.52
CA TRP A 54 -21.43 7.28 -16.99
C TRP A 54 -22.87 6.93 -16.62
N ILE A 55 -23.17 5.63 -16.60
CA ILE A 55 -24.38 5.09 -15.98
C ILE A 55 -23.95 4.49 -14.63
N PRO A 56 -23.97 5.26 -13.53
CA PRO A 56 -23.65 4.72 -12.22
C PRO A 56 -24.69 3.67 -11.83
N VAL A 57 -24.29 2.68 -11.05
CA VAL A 57 -25.29 1.82 -10.39
C VAL A 57 -26.06 2.65 -9.36
N THR A 58 -27.24 2.18 -8.94
CA THR A 58 -27.98 2.89 -7.88
C THR A 58 -27.19 2.81 -6.55
N PRO A 59 -27.31 3.81 -5.65
CA PRO A 59 -26.57 3.82 -4.38
C PRO A 59 -26.77 2.55 -3.53
N ILE A 60 -27.96 1.95 -3.59
CA ILE A 60 -28.26 0.68 -2.90
C ILE A 60 -27.47 -0.47 -3.52
N MET A 61 -27.41 -0.54 -4.85
CA MET A 61 -26.66 -1.59 -5.56
C MET A 61 -25.15 -1.43 -5.34
N ASP A 62 -24.66 -0.19 -5.35
CA ASP A 62 -23.25 0.16 -5.06
C ASP A 62 -22.84 -0.39 -3.69
N THR A 63 -23.61 -0.03 -2.66
CA THR A 63 -23.41 -0.53 -1.29
C THR A 63 -23.47 -2.06 -1.21
N GLN A 64 -24.40 -2.69 -1.93
CA GLN A 64 -24.54 -4.15 -1.93
C GLN A 64 -23.34 -4.85 -2.59
N LEU A 65 -22.84 -4.32 -3.70
CA LEU A 65 -21.65 -4.84 -4.39
C LEU A 65 -20.43 -4.71 -3.48
N ASP A 66 -20.26 -3.56 -2.83
CA ASP A 66 -19.19 -3.35 -1.85
C ASP A 66 -19.28 -4.35 -0.70
N GLN A 67 -20.47 -4.54 -0.12
CA GLN A 67 -20.65 -5.51 0.96
C GLN A 67 -20.34 -6.95 0.50
N ILE A 68 -20.66 -7.32 -0.73
CA ILE A 68 -20.29 -8.64 -1.28
C ILE A 68 -18.77 -8.78 -1.30
N VAL A 69 -18.04 -7.79 -1.82
CA VAL A 69 -16.57 -7.83 -1.88
C VAL A 69 -15.97 -7.83 -0.47
N ILE A 70 -16.45 -6.98 0.42
CA ILE A 70 -15.97 -6.87 1.81
C ILE A 70 -16.16 -8.19 2.56
N GLN A 71 -17.38 -8.71 2.58
CA GLN A 71 -17.73 -9.88 3.40
C GLN A 71 -17.22 -11.19 2.78
N SER A 72 -17.31 -11.33 1.45
CA SER A 72 -16.99 -12.61 0.79
C SER A 72 -15.51 -12.75 0.48
N ILE A 73 -14.79 -11.64 0.29
CA ILE A 73 -13.42 -11.63 -0.23
C ILE A 73 -12.46 -11.00 0.79
N LEU A 74 -12.64 -9.71 1.11
CA LEU A 74 -11.64 -8.95 1.89
C LEU A 74 -11.48 -9.46 3.32
N HIS A 75 -12.57 -9.76 4.02
CA HIS A 75 -12.51 -10.20 5.42
C HIS A 75 -11.70 -11.50 5.59
N ASN A 76 -11.94 -12.48 4.70
CA ASN A 76 -11.24 -13.75 4.69
C ASN A 76 -9.76 -13.57 4.32
N LEU A 77 -9.48 -12.84 3.23
CA LEU A 77 -8.11 -12.60 2.79
C LEU A 77 -7.30 -11.83 3.83
N ARG A 78 -7.88 -10.81 4.47
CA ARG A 78 -7.24 -10.06 5.56
C ARG A 78 -6.81 -11.01 6.68
N THR A 79 -7.72 -11.85 7.15
CA THR A 79 -7.46 -12.78 8.25
C THR A 79 -6.34 -13.75 7.89
N GLU A 80 -6.40 -14.36 6.71
CA GLU A 80 -5.40 -15.33 6.26
C GLU A 80 -4.02 -14.70 6.03
N VAL A 81 -3.97 -13.51 5.43
CA VAL A 81 -2.71 -12.77 5.18
C VAL A 81 -2.05 -12.41 6.50
N LEU A 82 -2.80 -11.81 7.44
CA LEU A 82 -2.24 -11.39 8.73
C LEU A 82 -1.76 -12.58 9.56
N GLN A 83 -2.54 -13.66 9.65
CA GLN A 83 -2.13 -14.86 10.38
C GLN A 83 -0.88 -15.49 9.77
N THR A 84 -0.82 -15.62 8.44
CA THR A 84 0.33 -16.23 7.76
C THR A 84 1.56 -15.36 7.87
N LEU A 85 1.41 -14.03 7.74
CA LEU A 85 2.49 -13.06 7.91
C LEU A 85 3.04 -13.12 9.34
N GLN A 86 2.17 -13.07 10.35
CA GLN A 86 2.54 -13.15 11.76
C GLN A 86 3.36 -14.41 12.05
N ILE A 87 2.87 -15.59 11.61
CA ILE A 87 3.58 -16.87 11.79
C ILE A 87 4.97 -16.83 11.14
N LYS A 88 5.11 -16.20 9.97
CA LYS A 88 6.41 -16.09 9.27
C LYS A 88 7.35 -15.12 9.97
N VAL A 89 6.85 -13.99 10.44
CA VAL A 89 7.60 -13.01 11.23
C VAL A 89 8.11 -13.65 12.53
N GLU A 90 7.24 -14.32 13.30
CA GLU A 90 7.60 -14.98 14.55
C GLU A 90 8.64 -16.10 14.36
N LYS A 91 8.52 -16.88 13.28
CA LYS A 91 9.48 -17.95 12.97
C LYS A 91 10.83 -17.42 12.49
N SER A 92 10.87 -16.19 11.95
CA SER A 92 12.08 -15.48 11.50
C SER A 92 13.05 -16.35 10.67
N ARG A 93 12.50 -17.18 9.77
CA ARG A 93 13.33 -18.04 8.92
C ARG A 93 13.88 -17.22 7.76
N LYS A 94 15.18 -17.34 7.50
CA LYS A 94 15.87 -16.63 6.41
C LYS A 94 15.23 -16.81 5.03
N LYS A 95 14.67 -17.99 4.74
CA LYS A 95 13.96 -18.28 3.49
C LYS A 95 12.64 -17.52 3.33
N ASP A 96 12.01 -17.12 4.44
CA ASP A 96 10.73 -16.38 4.41
C ASP A 96 10.97 -14.87 4.25
N TRP A 97 12.22 -14.39 4.34
CA TRP A 97 12.56 -12.97 4.39
C TRP A 97 12.01 -12.19 3.19
N PHE A 98 12.21 -12.70 1.96
CA PHE A 98 11.79 -11.98 0.75
C PHE A 98 10.28 -11.90 0.63
N GLU A 99 9.59 -12.99 1.00
CA GLU A 99 8.14 -13.08 1.03
C GLU A 99 7.54 -12.13 2.07
N ILE A 100 8.13 -12.06 3.28
CA ILE A 100 7.74 -11.10 4.32
C ILE A 100 7.94 -9.66 3.82
N PHE A 101 9.11 -9.37 3.24
CA PHE A 101 9.44 -8.05 2.71
C PHE A 101 8.39 -7.59 1.68
N LEU A 102 8.14 -8.39 0.64
CA LEU A 102 7.17 -8.05 -0.40
C LEU A 102 5.75 -7.92 0.16
N THR A 103 5.37 -8.79 1.10
CA THR A 103 4.04 -8.72 1.73
C THR A 103 3.86 -7.41 2.48
N ILE A 104 4.84 -7.03 3.31
CA ILE A 104 4.79 -5.78 4.07
C ILE A 104 4.81 -4.57 3.12
N PHE A 105 5.65 -4.60 2.08
CA PHE A 105 5.69 -3.55 1.07
C PHE A 105 4.31 -3.34 0.41
N ILE A 106 3.64 -4.43 -0.01
CA ILE A 106 2.31 -4.37 -0.62
C ILE A 106 1.27 -3.84 0.38
N LEU A 107 1.32 -4.26 1.65
CA LEU A 107 0.39 -3.76 2.67
C LEU A 107 0.59 -2.28 2.97
N LEU A 108 1.82 -1.79 3.03
CA LEU A 108 2.11 -0.36 3.17
C LEU A 108 1.60 0.44 1.97
N ASN A 109 1.79 -0.09 0.76
CA ASN A 109 1.23 0.52 -0.44
C ASN A 109 -0.31 0.52 -0.45
N THR A 110 -0.97 -0.53 0.06
CA THR A 110 -2.44 -0.53 0.24
C THR A 110 -2.88 0.62 1.12
N ILE A 111 -2.13 0.93 2.19
CA ILE A 111 -2.42 2.04 3.10
C ILE A 111 -2.26 3.38 2.38
N GLU A 112 -1.16 3.59 1.65
CA GLU A 112 -0.94 4.80 0.83
C GLU A 112 -2.11 5.05 -0.13
N LEU A 113 -2.54 4.01 -0.85
CA LEU A 113 -3.65 4.10 -1.81
C LEU A 113 -5.00 4.35 -1.13
N ALA A 114 -5.29 3.69 -0.01
CA ALA A 114 -6.54 3.91 0.72
C ALA A 114 -6.61 5.33 1.30
N THR A 115 -5.49 5.87 1.80
CA THR A 115 -5.41 7.26 2.25
C THR A 115 -5.59 8.25 1.10
N ALA A 116 -5.02 7.96 -0.08
CA ALA A 116 -5.20 8.79 -1.27
C ALA A 116 -6.65 8.79 -1.76
N HIS A 117 -7.29 7.62 -1.76
CA HIS A 117 -8.70 7.48 -2.13
C HIS A 117 -9.60 8.31 -1.20
N ASP A 118 -9.40 8.23 0.12
CA ASP A 118 -10.18 8.98 1.10
C ASP A 118 -10.01 10.51 0.93
N HIS A 119 -8.78 10.96 0.68
CA HIS A 119 -8.49 12.38 0.35
C HIS A 119 -9.18 12.82 -0.95
N GLN A 120 -9.14 11.99 -2.00
CA GLN A 120 -9.79 12.27 -3.27
C GLN A 120 -11.31 12.36 -3.09
N PHE A 121 -11.90 11.48 -2.28
CA PHE A 121 -13.31 11.50 -1.96
C PHE A 121 -13.69 12.80 -1.24
N ALA A 122 -12.96 13.18 -0.18
CA ALA A 122 -13.16 14.45 0.53
C ALA A 122 -13.06 15.66 -0.39
N SER A 123 -12.13 15.62 -1.36
CA SER A 123 -11.98 16.67 -2.36
C SER A 123 -13.15 16.72 -3.33
N MET A 124 -13.61 15.56 -3.83
CA MET A 124 -14.69 15.44 -4.81
C MET A 124 -16.04 15.95 -4.28
N TYR A 125 -16.32 15.72 -3.00
CA TYR A 125 -17.56 16.15 -2.35
C TYR A 125 -17.46 17.52 -1.65
N GLY A 126 -16.33 18.22 -1.83
CA GLY A 126 -16.13 19.58 -1.32
C GLY A 126 -15.95 19.68 0.19
N HIS A 127 -15.56 18.58 0.85
CA HIS A 127 -15.22 18.57 2.27
C HIS A 127 -13.82 19.14 2.51
N VAL A 128 -12.94 19.09 1.49
CA VAL A 128 -11.71 19.90 1.43
C VAL A 128 -12.06 21.28 0.84
N SER A 129 -11.77 22.36 1.57
CA SER A 129 -11.97 23.72 1.07
C SER A 129 -10.85 24.66 1.54
N VAL A 130 -10.55 25.65 0.68
CA VAL A 130 -9.52 26.69 0.90
C VAL A 130 -9.79 27.51 2.16
N ASN A 131 -11.07 27.66 2.54
CA ASN A 131 -11.49 28.47 3.69
C ASN A 131 -11.74 27.65 4.96
N GLY A 132 -11.25 26.41 4.99
CA GLY A 132 -11.54 25.42 6.02
C GLY A 132 -12.22 24.20 5.41
N GLY A 133 -11.92 23.04 6.00
CA GLY A 133 -12.33 21.73 5.51
C GLY A 133 -11.52 20.63 6.18
N THR A 134 -11.84 19.40 5.87
CA THR A 134 -11.15 18.21 6.36
C THR A 134 -10.37 17.56 5.23
N ARG A 135 -9.06 17.33 5.40
CA ARG A 135 -8.20 16.64 4.41
C ARG A 135 -8.71 15.24 4.07
N PHE A 136 -9.38 14.59 5.02
CA PHE A 136 -9.87 13.21 4.95
C PHE A 136 -11.34 13.15 5.40
N GLU A 137 -12.09 12.14 4.97
CA GLU A 137 -13.47 11.91 5.41
C GLU A 137 -13.50 11.31 6.81
N ASP A 138 -12.72 10.25 7.02
CA ASP A 138 -12.70 9.50 8.27
C ASP A 138 -11.29 9.51 8.89
N TYR A 139 -11.02 10.53 9.69
CA TYR A 139 -9.76 10.66 10.43
C TYR A 139 -9.47 9.45 11.31
N ARG A 140 -10.49 8.84 11.92
CA ARG A 140 -10.28 7.70 12.81
C ARG A 140 -9.81 6.48 12.02
N LEU A 141 -10.37 6.29 10.83
CA LEU A 141 -9.94 5.25 9.90
C LEU A 141 -8.51 5.51 9.42
N ILE A 142 -8.18 6.73 9.00
CA ILE A 142 -6.84 7.09 8.53
C ILE A 142 -5.79 6.95 9.64
N GLU A 143 -6.07 7.41 10.86
CA GLU A 143 -5.20 7.19 12.01
C GLU A 143 -4.97 5.71 12.30
N SER A 144 -6.01 4.87 12.13
CA SER A 144 -5.88 3.42 12.27
C SER A 144 -4.96 2.82 11.20
N TYR A 145 -4.98 3.35 9.97
CA TYR A 145 -4.07 2.95 8.91
C TYR A 145 -2.63 3.35 9.23
N PHE A 146 -2.42 4.56 9.76
CA PHE A 146 -1.09 5.04 10.13
C PHE A 146 -0.51 4.19 11.25
N HIS A 147 -1.31 3.90 12.28
CA HIS A 147 -0.90 2.98 13.34
C HIS A 147 -0.54 1.59 12.79
N GLY A 148 -1.34 1.06 11.85
CA GLY A 148 -1.05 -0.20 11.17
C GLY A 148 0.26 -0.16 10.36
N ALA A 149 0.50 0.91 9.61
CA ALA A 149 1.74 1.10 8.85
C ALA A 149 2.97 1.12 9.78
N GLN A 150 2.89 1.87 10.88
CA GLN A 150 3.96 1.95 11.87
C GLN A 150 4.24 0.59 12.51
N ALA A 151 3.20 -0.18 12.85
CA ALA A 151 3.36 -1.53 13.40
C ALA A 151 4.06 -2.46 12.39
N LEU A 152 3.65 -2.43 11.11
CA LEU A 152 4.29 -3.23 10.05
C LEU A 152 5.78 -2.87 9.88
N ILE A 153 6.10 -1.56 9.87
CA ILE A 153 7.49 -1.08 9.77
C ILE A 153 8.29 -1.50 11.01
N ALA A 154 7.76 -1.33 12.22
CA ALA A 154 8.43 -1.73 13.46
C ALA A 154 8.75 -3.24 13.47
N HIS A 155 7.79 -4.08 13.09
CA HIS A 155 8.02 -5.53 12.99
C HIS A 155 9.09 -5.88 11.96
N PHE A 156 9.07 -5.22 10.79
CA PHE A 156 10.09 -5.45 9.77
C PHE A 156 11.48 -4.99 10.23
N ARG A 157 11.57 -3.80 10.83
CA ARG A 157 12.83 -3.17 11.15
C ARG A 157 13.44 -3.70 12.43
N ASP A 158 12.67 -3.75 13.50
CA ASP A 158 13.19 -3.93 14.86
C ASP A 158 13.06 -5.38 15.32
N ALA A 159 11.95 -6.06 14.98
CA ALA A 159 11.77 -7.46 15.36
C ALA A 159 12.58 -8.40 14.44
N LEU A 160 12.71 -8.08 13.15
CA LEU A 160 13.38 -8.94 12.17
C LEU A 160 14.78 -8.47 11.78
N TYR A 161 15.17 -7.22 12.11
CA TYR A 161 16.36 -6.58 11.54
C TYR A 161 16.40 -6.68 10.00
N ALA A 162 15.22 -6.72 9.36
CA ALA A 162 15.11 -7.05 7.95
C ALA A 162 15.52 -5.89 7.05
N HIS A 163 15.72 -4.69 7.59
CA HIS A 163 16.19 -3.53 6.84
C HIS A 163 17.72 -3.53 6.59
N LEU A 164 18.49 -4.31 7.36
CA LEU A 164 19.95 -4.35 7.29
C LEU A 164 20.55 -4.62 5.90
N PRO A 165 19.96 -5.50 5.05
CA PRO A 165 20.46 -5.72 3.69
C PRO A 165 20.44 -4.46 2.81
N PHE A 166 19.57 -3.48 3.12
CA PHE A 166 19.49 -2.22 2.38
C PHE A 166 20.53 -1.19 2.86
N LEU A 167 20.90 -1.24 4.15
CA LEU A 167 21.81 -0.28 4.78
C LEU A 167 23.29 -0.52 4.50
N GLN A 168 23.70 -1.77 4.31
CA GLN A 168 25.13 -2.08 4.20
C GLN A 168 25.75 -1.41 2.95
N SER A 169 26.56 -0.39 3.24
CA SER A 169 27.26 0.44 2.28
C SER A 169 28.71 -0.06 2.14
N LYS A 170 29.16 -0.13 0.88
CA LYS A 170 30.54 -0.16 0.40
C LYS A 170 31.41 -1.41 0.52
N THR A 171 31.13 -2.43 1.33
CA THR A 171 32.07 -3.57 1.43
C THR A 171 31.37 -4.93 1.45
N ARG A 172 31.62 -5.70 0.38
CA ARG A 172 31.18 -7.08 0.10
C ARG A 172 29.74 -7.20 -0.41
N SER A 173 29.63 -7.41 -1.72
CA SER A 173 28.49 -7.96 -2.46
C SER A 173 27.93 -9.30 -1.91
N ASN A 174 28.44 -9.81 -0.79
CA ASN A 174 28.15 -11.14 -0.24
C ASN A 174 27.30 -11.13 1.05
N SER A 175 26.90 -9.96 1.58
CA SER A 175 26.20 -9.89 2.87
C SER A 175 24.68 -9.88 2.77
N VAL A 176 24.10 -9.23 1.74
CA VAL A 176 22.65 -9.29 1.42
C VAL A 176 22.21 -10.75 1.25
N VAL A 177 23.05 -11.54 0.56
CA VAL A 177 22.87 -12.97 0.28
C VAL A 177 23.00 -13.86 1.54
N ARG A 178 23.53 -13.35 2.65
CA ARG A 178 23.73 -14.13 3.90
C ARG A 178 22.61 -13.95 4.93
N MET A 179 21.80 -12.89 4.80
CA MET A 179 20.68 -12.62 5.71
C MET A 179 19.39 -13.30 5.27
N GLY A 180 19.08 -13.31 3.96
CA GLY A 180 18.03 -14.14 3.37
C GLY A 180 18.62 -15.28 2.55
N GLU A 181 17.97 -16.44 2.52
CA GLU A 181 18.29 -17.51 1.55
C GLU A 181 17.73 -17.12 0.17
N LEU A 182 18.23 -16.00 -0.37
CA LEU A 182 17.72 -15.38 -1.59
C LEU A 182 18.21 -16.12 -2.83
N SER A 183 17.31 -16.27 -3.79
CA SER A 183 17.63 -16.67 -5.16
C SER A 183 18.38 -15.57 -5.91
N ALA A 184 18.95 -15.93 -7.07
CA ALA A 184 19.64 -14.98 -7.94
C ALA A 184 18.70 -13.87 -8.46
N GLU A 185 17.45 -14.22 -8.77
CA GLU A 185 16.42 -13.31 -9.27
C GLU A 185 15.98 -12.32 -8.19
N GLU A 186 15.73 -12.81 -6.97
CA GLU A 186 15.39 -11.96 -5.83
C GLU A 186 16.54 -11.02 -5.48
N THR A 187 17.78 -11.50 -5.55
CA THR A 187 18.97 -10.69 -5.32
C THR A 187 19.10 -9.57 -6.36
N ASP A 188 18.91 -9.88 -7.65
CA ASP A 188 18.94 -8.88 -8.73
C ASP A 188 17.84 -7.82 -8.56
N PHE A 189 16.63 -8.24 -8.22
CA PHE A 189 15.52 -7.34 -7.91
C PHE A 189 15.87 -6.37 -6.78
N LEU A 190 16.40 -6.87 -5.65
CA LEU A 190 16.76 -6.03 -4.51
C LEU A 190 17.90 -5.06 -4.86
N LEU A 191 18.87 -5.48 -5.68
CA LEU A 191 19.95 -4.60 -6.13
C LEU A 191 19.41 -3.47 -7.01
N LYS A 192 18.49 -3.77 -7.93
CA LYS A 192 17.80 -2.76 -8.77
C LYS A 192 16.98 -1.80 -7.91
N LEU A 193 16.18 -2.32 -6.97
CA LEU A 193 15.39 -1.51 -6.04
C LEU A 193 16.28 -0.60 -5.19
N ARG A 194 17.37 -1.13 -4.64
CA ARG A 194 18.32 -0.35 -3.85
C ARG A 194 18.95 0.77 -4.68
N ASN A 195 19.35 0.48 -5.92
CA ASN A 195 19.94 1.50 -6.79
C ASN A 195 18.91 2.58 -7.17
N TYR A 196 17.65 2.19 -7.39
CA TYR A 196 16.55 3.11 -7.62
C TYR A 196 16.33 4.06 -6.43
N LEU A 197 16.40 3.54 -5.20
CA LEU A 197 16.22 4.34 -3.97
C LEU A 197 17.42 5.21 -3.61
N ARG A 198 18.64 4.82 -4.02
CA ARG A 198 19.88 5.57 -3.76
C ARG A 198 20.13 6.72 -4.74
N ASP A 199 19.34 6.81 -5.80
CA ASP A 199 19.34 7.99 -6.67
C ASP A 199 19.05 9.23 -5.80
N GLU A 200 20.06 10.08 -5.61
CA GLU A 200 20.03 11.20 -4.66
C GLU A 200 18.86 12.14 -4.93
N THR A 201 18.50 12.33 -6.20
CA THR A 201 17.36 13.16 -6.58
C THR A 201 16.03 12.61 -6.05
N LYS A 202 15.87 11.29 -6.09
CA LYS A 202 14.68 10.60 -5.55
C LYS A 202 14.71 10.54 -4.04
N ASN A 203 15.87 10.32 -3.44
CA ASN A 203 16.00 10.24 -1.98
C ASN A 203 15.67 11.57 -1.29
N ILE A 204 16.08 12.70 -1.91
CA ILE A 204 15.67 14.04 -1.47
C ILE A 204 14.15 14.18 -1.52
N ASN A 205 13.49 13.73 -2.59
CA ASN A 205 12.03 13.75 -2.69
C ASN A 205 11.36 12.90 -1.60
N LEU A 206 11.87 11.69 -1.34
CA LEU A 206 11.33 10.80 -0.29
C LEU A 206 11.45 11.39 1.12
N THR A 207 12.58 12.06 1.41
CA THR A 207 12.78 12.73 2.70
C THR A 207 11.83 13.92 2.87
N ASN A 208 11.48 14.60 1.78
CA ASN A 208 10.52 15.70 1.80
C ASN A 208 9.08 15.22 2.05
N LEU A 209 8.70 14.00 1.64
CA LEU A 209 7.36 13.46 1.88
C LEU A 209 6.98 13.49 3.37
N LYS A 210 7.89 13.10 4.26
CA LYS A 210 7.65 13.17 5.71
C LYS A 210 7.50 14.60 6.22
N ARG A 211 8.31 15.53 5.71
CA ARG A 211 8.26 16.95 6.10
C ARG A 211 6.99 17.63 5.63
N GLN A 212 6.47 17.20 4.50
CA GLN A 212 5.26 17.73 3.87
C GLN A 212 4.00 17.01 4.33
N HIS A 213 4.08 16.04 5.25
CA HIS A 213 2.92 15.28 5.71
C HIS A 213 2.12 14.66 4.55
N ALA A 214 2.80 14.28 3.46
CA ALA A 214 2.18 13.83 2.21
C ALA A 214 1.80 12.33 2.28
N TYR A 215 0.94 11.97 3.22
CA TYR A 215 0.62 10.60 3.62
C TYR A 215 0.05 9.73 2.48
N GLU A 216 -0.70 10.36 1.59
CA GLU A 216 -1.35 9.81 0.39
C GLU A 216 -0.38 9.62 -0.79
N THR A 217 0.85 10.13 -0.69
CA THR A 217 1.80 10.06 -1.80
C THR A 217 2.46 8.68 -1.88
N PRO A 218 2.64 8.11 -3.09
CA PRO A 218 3.33 6.85 -3.26
C PRO A 218 4.70 6.84 -2.56
N LEU A 219 4.99 5.71 -1.90
CA LEU A 219 6.20 5.49 -1.10
C LEU A 219 6.28 6.26 0.22
N TYR A 220 5.30 7.06 0.63
CA TYR A 220 5.34 7.73 1.94
C TYR A 220 5.60 6.74 3.11
N TRP A 221 4.94 5.59 3.11
CA TRP A 221 5.13 4.56 4.11
C TRP A 221 6.20 3.55 3.69
N ALA A 222 6.17 3.10 2.44
CA ALA A 222 7.04 2.03 1.97
C ALA A 222 8.53 2.43 1.95
N HIS A 223 8.87 3.72 1.71
CA HIS A 223 10.27 4.14 1.70
C HIS A 223 10.95 3.96 3.08
N GLN A 224 10.16 4.00 4.16
CA GLN A 224 10.65 3.87 5.53
C GLN A 224 11.21 2.48 5.83
N LEU A 225 10.99 1.48 4.98
CA LEU A 225 11.65 0.19 5.06
C LEU A 225 13.15 0.25 4.74
N PHE A 226 13.59 1.30 4.03
CA PHE A 226 14.93 1.40 3.44
C PHE A 226 15.81 2.49 4.06
N VAL A 227 15.24 3.37 4.88
CA VAL A 227 15.99 4.46 5.55
C VAL A 227 16.92 3.90 6.63
N GLU A 228 18.06 4.56 6.87
CA GLU A 228 19.03 4.15 7.89
C GLU A 228 18.48 4.33 9.30
N THR A 229 17.99 5.53 9.59
CA THR A 229 17.31 5.86 10.85
C THR A 229 15.81 5.91 10.61
N TRP A 230 15.04 5.21 11.44
CA TRP A 230 13.59 5.28 11.43
C TRP A 230 13.09 5.95 12.69
N ASP A 231 12.15 6.87 12.48
CA ASP A 231 11.42 7.54 13.55
C ASP A 231 10.09 6.81 13.77
N GLY A 232 10.00 6.14 14.92
CA GLY A 232 8.83 5.38 15.36
C GLY A 232 7.84 6.21 16.19
N THR A 233 8.01 7.54 16.27
CA THR A 233 7.03 8.40 16.93
C THR A 233 5.65 8.27 16.27
N PRO A 234 4.55 8.12 17.04
CA PRO A 234 3.21 8.01 16.48
C PRO A 234 2.92 9.14 15.49
N VAL A 235 2.51 8.79 14.28
CA VAL A 235 2.19 9.78 13.25
C VAL A 235 0.76 10.25 13.49
N THR A 236 0.62 11.51 13.89
CA THR A 236 -0.67 12.20 13.90
C THR A 236 -0.87 12.93 12.57
N ILE A 237 -2.13 12.98 12.12
CA ILE A 237 -2.48 13.73 10.91
C ILE A 237 -2.19 15.20 11.18
N GLN A 238 -1.37 15.80 10.33
CA GLN A 238 -1.22 17.23 10.25
C GLN A 238 -2.04 17.71 9.07
N GLU A 239 -2.92 18.67 9.31
CA GLU A 239 -3.50 19.45 8.22
C GLU A 239 -2.36 20.17 7.50
N ASP A 240 -2.42 20.19 6.18
CA ASP A 240 -1.59 21.12 5.44
C ASP A 240 -2.09 22.52 5.82
N ILE A 241 -1.42 23.13 6.79
CA ILE A 241 -1.50 24.57 6.99
C ILE A 241 -0.75 25.15 5.80
N GLU A 242 -1.42 25.26 4.65
CA GLU A 242 -1.04 26.31 3.72
C GLU A 242 -1.26 27.63 4.45
N THR A 243 -0.19 28.09 5.09
CA THR A 243 0.10 29.50 5.25
C THR A 243 -0.18 30.18 3.91
N ALA A 244 -1.21 31.01 3.93
CA ALA A 244 -1.56 32.05 2.97
C ALA A 244 -0.40 32.51 2.06
N ILE A 245 -0.65 32.53 0.75
CA ILE A 245 -0.39 33.70 -0.12
C ILE A 245 -1.57 33.88 -1.06
#